data_AF-A0AA36DBV1-F1
#
_entry.id   AF-A0AA36DBV1-F1
#
_cell.length_a   1.000
_cell.length_b   1.000
_cell.length_c   1.000
_cell.angle_alpha   90.00
_cell.angle_beta   90.00
_cell.angle_gamma   90.00
#
_symmetry.space_group_name_H-M   'P 1'
#
loop_
_entity.id
_entity.type
_entity.pdbx_description
1 polymer ?
#
loop_
_entity_poly.entity_id
_entity_poly.type
_entity_poly.pdbx_seq_one_letter_code
_entity_poly.pdbx_strand_id
1 'polypeptide(L)'
;MDILPGELLRQIVSLCDFGSIIRLRQISRRLQYCANEVLFEQGKASIGNELLKDHESGCFVGREKLRMGKMTSFLRAYMHNLQVLRLADADCTLTLTNVCQLSQAVPNLACLEIIISGQLALEPDALRGLAMFRNLKELRISDWSPRMVIRKGGCYRQESLPPMPKLETLILESSRDSVTKILTQMRAEGICLPELRNIEPDQQVVSWGT
;
A
#
# COMPACT_ATOMS: atom_id res chain seq x y z
N MET A 1 -25.30 12.25 17.99
CA MET A 1 -23.87 12.48 18.30
C MET A 1 -23.54 13.95 18.60
N ASP A 2 -24.44 14.90 18.35
CA ASP A 2 -24.13 16.34 18.47
C ASP A 2 -23.94 16.86 19.91
N ILE A 3 -24.25 16.03 20.91
CA ILE A 3 -24.18 16.38 22.34
C ILE A 3 -22.84 15.93 22.97
N LEU A 4 -22.11 15.01 22.34
CA LEU A 4 -20.83 14.52 22.87
C LEU A 4 -19.77 15.63 22.84
N PRO A 5 -18.93 15.81 23.88
CA PRO A 5 -17.73 16.65 23.83
C PRO A 5 -16.78 16.23 22.69
N GLY A 6 -16.06 17.20 22.11
CA GLY A 6 -15.11 16.94 21.01
C GLY A 6 -14.04 15.91 21.34
N GLU A 7 -13.55 15.91 22.58
CA GLU A 7 -12.52 14.98 23.05
C GLU A 7 -13.00 13.52 23.04
N LEU A 8 -14.21 13.27 23.56
CA LEU A 8 -14.81 11.93 23.55
C LEU A 8 -15.10 11.46 22.13
N LEU A 9 -15.52 12.38 21.25
CA LEU A 9 -15.75 12.07 19.85
C LEU A 9 -14.44 11.66 19.15
N ARG A 10 -13.35 12.38 19.42
CA ARG A 10 -12.01 12.05 18.91
C ARG A 10 -11.53 10.68 19.40
N GLN A 11 -11.71 10.38 20.68
CA GLN A 11 -11.40 9.06 21.24
C GLN A 11 -12.17 7.95 20.54
N ILE A 12 -13.48 8.12 20.34
CA ILE A 12 -14.30 7.13 19.61
C ILE A 12 -13.78 6.93 18.18
N VAL A 13 -13.53 8.02 17.45
CA VAL A 13 -13.04 7.97 16.07
C VAL A 13 -11.64 7.33 15.99
N SER A 14 -10.78 7.53 17.00
CA SER A 14 -9.44 6.91 17.04
C SER A 14 -9.45 5.39 17.20
N LEU A 15 -10.56 4.82 17.68
CA LEU A 15 -10.75 3.36 17.79
C LEU A 15 -11.31 2.74 16.51
N CYS A 16 -11.76 3.57 15.56
CA CYS A 16 -12.28 3.08 14.29
C CYS A 16 -11.16 2.65 13.35
N ASP A 17 -11.45 1.68 12.49
CA ASP A 17 -10.58 1.32 11.38
C ASP A 17 -10.54 2.44 10.34
N PHE A 18 -9.52 2.40 9.47
CA PHE A 18 -9.33 3.42 8.44
C PHE A 18 -10.58 3.61 7.58
N GLY A 19 -11.27 2.52 7.21
CA GLY A 19 -12.47 2.60 6.39
C GLY A 19 -13.64 3.30 7.07
N SER A 20 -13.91 2.98 8.34
CA SER A 20 -14.93 3.69 9.11
C SER A 20 -14.59 5.16 9.27
N ILE A 21 -13.31 5.51 9.51
CA ILE A 21 -12.89 6.92 9.61
C ILE A 21 -13.19 7.67 8.31
N ILE A 22 -12.87 7.09 7.15
CA ILE A 22 -13.19 7.71 5.84
C ILE A 22 -14.70 7.93 5.67
N ARG A 23 -15.53 6.98 6.11
CA ARG A 23 -17.00 7.09 6.02
C ARG A 23 -17.55 8.15 6.98
N LEU A 24 -17.07 8.19 8.22
CA LEU A 24 -17.49 9.19 9.22
C LEU A 24 -17.26 10.62 8.73
N ARG A 25 -16.20 10.86 7.94
CA ARG A 25 -15.93 12.18 7.32
C ARG A 25 -17.03 12.66 6.39
N GLN A 26 -17.84 11.76 5.84
CA GLN A 26 -18.90 12.09 4.89
C GLN A 26 -20.24 12.40 5.57
N ILE A 27 -20.39 12.11 6.86
CA ILE A 27 -21.66 12.22 7.58
C ILE A 27 -21.95 13.66 8.02
N SER A 28 -20.97 14.33 8.64
CA SER A 28 -21.14 15.71 9.13
C SER A 28 -19.82 16.48 9.16
N ARG A 29 -19.88 17.82 9.10
CA ARG A 29 -18.67 18.68 9.19
C ARG A 29 -17.90 18.48 10.49
N ARG A 30 -18.61 18.20 11.58
CA ARG A 30 -18.00 17.96 12.90
C ARG A 30 -17.21 16.65 12.91
N LEU A 31 -17.80 15.57 12.40
CA LEU A 31 -17.12 14.29 12.25
C LEU A 31 -15.97 14.38 11.25
N GLN A 32 -16.12 15.16 10.18
CA GLN A 32 -15.06 15.44 9.22
C GLN A 32 -13.84 16.08 9.89
N TYR A 33 -14.04 17.08 10.76
CA TYR A 33 -12.95 17.71 11.49
C TYR A 33 -12.24 16.72 12.42
N CYS A 34 -12.98 16.02 13.28
CA CYS A 34 -12.41 15.04 14.21
C CYS A 34 -11.66 13.91 13.47
N ALA A 35 -12.24 13.39 12.38
CA ALA A 35 -11.60 12.36 11.60
C ALA A 35 -10.34 12.86 10.87
N ASN A 36 -10.29 14.13 10.42
CA ASN A 36 -9.06 14.69 9.87
C ASN A 36 -7.95 14.78 10.92
N GLU A 37 -8.26 15.15 12.16
CA GLU A 37 -7.28 15.17 13.26
C GLU A 37 -6.77 13.77 13.57
N VAL A 38 -7.66 12.78 13.67
CA VAL A 38 -7.27 11.38 13.88
C VAL A 38 -6.39 10.88 12.74
N LEU A 39 -6.75 11.13 11.48
CA LEU A 39 -5.95 10.74 10.30
C LEU A 39 -4.56 11.39 10.28
N PHE A 40 -4.46 12.64 10.75
CA PHE A 40 -3.20 13.36 10.81
C PHE A 40 -2.21 12.70 11.78
N GLU A 41 -2.72 12.15 12.88
CA GLU A 41 -1.93 11.45 13.89
C GLU A 41 -1.73 9.97 13.57
N GLN A 42 -2.58 9.39 12.72
CA GLN A 42 -2.55 7.98 12.40
C GLN A 42 -1.30 7.60 11.59
N GLY A 43 -0.49 6.71 12.17
CA GLY A 43 0.73 6.20 11.51
C GLY A 43 0.48 5.05 10.53
N LYS A 44 -0.74 4.54 10.41
CA LYS A 44 -1.06 3.33 9.63
C LYS A 44 -2.30 3.53 8.76
N ALA A 45 -2.27 3.02 7.52
CA ALA A 45 -3.41 2.99 6.62
C ALA A 45 -3.48 1.66 5.87
N SER A 46 -4.69 1.08 5.80
CA SER A 46 -5.01 -0.04 4.92
C SER A 46 -5.98 0.44 3.86
N ILE A 47 -5.59 0.32 2.59
CA ILE A 47 -6.39 0.75 1.45
C ILE A 47 -6.70 -0.48 0.61
N GLY A 48 -7.98 -0.83 0.56
CA GLY A 48 -8.50 -1.94 -0.22
C GLY A 48 -9.99 -1.83 -0.52
N ASN A 49 -10.54 -2.87 -1.15
CA ASN A 49 -11.94 -2.93 -1.55
C ASN A 49 -12.94 -2.80 -0.40
N GLU A 50 -12.55 -3.06 0.84
CA GLU A 50 -13.40 -2.79 2.02
C GLU A 50 -13.87 -1.33 2.11
N LEU A 51 -13.13 -0.39 1.51
CA LEU A 51 -13.55 1.00 1.33
C LEU A 51 -14.66 1.17 0.27
N LEU A 52 -14.83 0.19 -0.62
CA LEU A 52 -15.73 0.20 -1.78
C LEU A 52 -16.92 -0.77 -1.62
N LYS A 53 -16.90 -1.69 -0.64
CA LYS A 53 -17.88 -2.79 -0.48
C LYS A 53 -19.29 -2.38 -0.04
N ASP A 54 -19.57 -1.11 0.23
CA ASP A 54 -20.88 -0.67 0.77
C ASP A 54 -21.97 -0.38 -0.27
N HIS A 55 -21.75 -0.68 -1.56
CA HIS A 55 -22.81 -0.57 -2.57
C HIS A 55 -23.49 -1.89 -2.96
N GLU A 56 -23.16 -3.01 -2.29
CA GLU A 56 -23.79 -4.32 -2.56
C GLU A 56 -25.15 -4.53 -1.85
N SER A 57 -25.85 -3.46 -1.50
CA SER A 57 -27.31 -3.50 -1.30
C SER A 57 -28.01 -2.97 -2.56
N GLY A 58 -28.06 -3.82 -3.60
CA GLY A 58 -29.19 -3.83 -4.54
C GLY A 58 -29.03 -3.18 -5.91
N CYS A 59 -27.88 -2.58 -6.28
CA CYS A 59 -27.69 -2.09 -7.65
C CYS A 59 -26.30 -2.41 -8.18
N PHE A 60 -26.24 -2.94 -9.40
CA PHE A 60 -25.03 -3.03 -10.22
C PHE A 60 -24.48 -1.62 -10.53
N VAL A 61 -23.93 -0.94 -9.53
CA VAL A 61 -23.10 0.24 -9.74
C VAL A 61 -21.70 -0.29 -9.98
N GLY A 62 -21.19 -0.08 -11.21
CA GLY A 62 -19.88 -0.60 -11.61
C GLY A 62 -18.82 -0.28 -10.56
N ARG A 63 -18.01 -1.28 -10.20
CA ARG A 63 -16.91 -1.15 -9.23
C ARG A 63 -16.06 0.05 -9.65
N GLU A 64 -16.15 1.15 -8.91
CA GLU A 64 -15.34 2.33 -9.21
C GLU A 64 -13.88 1.98 -8.91
N LYS A 65 -13.06 2.00 -9.95
CA LYS A 65 -11.62 1.79 -9.81
C LYS A 65 -11.02 2.83 -8.87
N LEU A 66 -10.17 2.38 -7.94
CA LEU A 66 -9.42 3.27 -7.07
C LEU A 66 -8.53 4.18 -7.92
N ARG A 67 -8.82 5.48 -7.90
CA ARG A 67 -8.02 6.48 -8.61
C ARG A 67 -6.79 6.83 -7.78
N MET A 68 -5.64 6.25 -8.12
CA MET A 68 -4.36 6.48 -7.42
C MET A 68 -4.00 7.96 -7.24
N GLY A 69 -4.33 8.82 -8.20
CA GLY A 69 -4.13 10.27 -8.06
C GLY A 69 -4.94 10.88 -6.91
N LYS A 70 -6.21 10.49 -6.75
CA LYS A 70 -7.05 10.96 -5.64
C LYS A 70 -6.54 10.42 -4.30
N MET A 71 -6.15 9.15 -4.27
CA MET A 71 -5.58 8.51 -3.08
C MET A 71 -4.29 9.20 -2.63
N THR A 72 -3.35 9.43 -3.55
CA THR A 72 -2.07 10.11 -3.22
C THR A 72 -2.30 11.55 -2.78
N SER A 73 -3.21 12.30 -3.40
CA SER A 73 -3.61 13.63 -2.93
C SER A 73 -4.23 13.59 -1.53
N PHE A 74 -5.06 12.59 -1.25
CA PHE A 74 -5.68 12.40 0.06
C PHE A 74 -4.63 12.12 1.15
N LEU A 75 -3.75 11.15 0.92
CA LEU A 75 -2.67 10.80 1.86
C LEU A 75 -1.77 12.01 2.14
N ARG A 76 -1.40 12.75 1.09
CA ARG A 76 -0.62 13.98 1.23
C ARG A 76 -1.32 15.04 2.08
N ALA A 77 -2.64 15.19 1.93
CA ALA A 77 -3.38 16.24 2.63
C ALA A 77 -3.65 15.90 4.10
N TYR A 78 -3.88 14.62 4.43
CA TYR A 78 -4.45 14.23 5.72
C TYR A 78 -3.59 13.26 6.52
N MET A 79 -2.56 12.62 5.97
CA MET A 79 -1.80 11.56 6.64
C MET A 79 -0.28 11.80 6.58
N HIS A 80 0.16 12.96 7.08
CA HIS A 80 1.57 13.36 7.03
C HIS A 80 2.49 12.45 7.87
N ASN A 81 1.95 11.85 8.92
CA ASN A 81 2.67 10.95 9.84
C ASN A 81 2.58 9.48 9.43
N LEU A 82 2.09 9.17 8.22
CA LEU A 82 1.94 7.80 7.76
C LEU A 82 3.30 7.09 7.69
N GLN A 83 3.42 5.99 8.42
CA GLN A 83 4.61 5.13 8.47
C GLN A 83 4.34 3.76 7.87
N VAL A 84 3.11 3.25 7.93
CA VAL A 84 2.72 1.93 7.41
C VAL A 84 1.58 2.10 6.42
N LEU A 85 1.77 1.59 5.21
CA LEU A 85 0.76 1.60 4.17
C LEU A 85 0.59 0.19 3.61
N ARG A 86 -0.65 -0.30 3.66
CA ARG A 86 -1.06 -1.55 3.02
C ARG A 86 -1.96 -1.24 1.83
N LEU A 87 -1.59 -1.76 0.67
CA LEU A 87 -2.38 -1.73 -0.57
C LEU A 87 -2.77 -3.17 -0.90
N ALA A 88 -4.02 -3.54 -0.65
CA ALA A 88 -4.51 -4.90 -0.84
C ALA A 88 -5.92 -4.88 -1.42
N ASP A 89 -6.26 -5.79 -2.33
CA ASP A 89 -7.60 -5.88 -2.94
C ASP A 89 -8.14 -4.54 -3.48
N ALA A 90 -7.28 -3.61 -3.92
CA ALA A 90 -7.73 -2.36 -4.52
C ALA A 90 -7.88 -2.53 -6.04
N ASP A 91 -9.05 -2.22 -6.60
CA ASP A 91 -9.27 -2.24 -8.05
C ASP A 91 -8.53 -1.08 -8.73
N CYS A 92 -7.21 -1.22 -8.87
CA CYS A 92 -6.34 -0.26 -9.52
C CYS A 92 -5.15 -0.94 -10.19
N THR A 93 -4.58 -0.24 -11.17
CA THR A 93 -3.31 -0.61 -11.77
C THR A 93 -2.24 0.34 -11.23
N LEU A 94 -1.27 -0.21 -10.52
CA LEU A 94 -0.09 0.51 -10.04
C LEU A 94 0.90 0.68 -11.19
N THR A 95 1.13 1.93 -11.56
CA THR A 95 2.13 2.34 -12.56
C THR A 95 3.39 2.87 -11.88
N LEU A 96 4.50 2.96 -12.61
CA LEU A 96 5.73 3.59 -12.11
C LEU A 96 5.47 5.01 -11.58
N THR A 97 4.69 5.79 -12.33
CA THR A 97 4.32 7.15 -11.93
C THR A 97 3.53 7.16 -10.63
N ASN A 98 2.61 6.20 -10.41
CA ASN A 98 1.84 6.15 -9.18
C ASN A 98 2.72 5.83 -7.97
N VAL A 99 3.66 4.91 -8.10
CA VAL A 99 4.59 4.55 -7.01
C VAL A 99 5.51 5.74 -6.69
N CYS A 100 6.00 6.46 -7.70
CA CYS A 100 6.78 7.70 -7.49
C CYS A 100 5.96 8.83 -6.84
N GLN A 101 4.71 9.02 -7.25
CA GLN A 101 3.82 10.02 -6.63
C GLN A 101 3.48 9.66 -5.18
N LEU A 102 3.34 8.36 -4.90
CA LEU A 102 3.10 7.86 -3.56
C LEU A 102 4.28 8.16 -2.64
N SER A 103 5.52 7.94 -3.09
CA SER A 103 6.71 8.24 -2.28
C SER A 103 6.83 9.73 -1.95
N GLN A 104 6.34 10.61 -2.83
CA GLN A 104 6.29 12.05 -2.59
C GLN A 104 5.13 12.45 -1.65
N ALA A 105 4.02 11.71 -1.67
CA ALA A 105 2.88 11.96 -0.81
C ALA A 105 3.13 11.52 0.64
N VAL A 106 3.86 10.41 0.83
CA VAL A 106 4.15 9.82 2.15
C VAL A 106 5.66 9.60 2.32
N PRO A 107 6.46 10.68 2.45
CA PRO A 107 7.93 10.60 2.48
C PRO A 107 8.48 9.89 3.73
N ASN A 108 7.68 9.78 4.79
CA ASN A 108 8.04 9.13 6.05
C ASN A 108 7.67 7.64 6.10
N LEU A 109 7.19 7.07 4.99
CA LEU A 109 6.77 5.68 4.94
C LEU A 109 7.94 4.74 5.23
N ALA A 110 7.76 3.92 6.27
CA ALA A 110 8.73 2.96 6.77
C ALA A 110 8.39 1.51 6.37
N CYS A 111 7.10 1.20 6.25
CA CYS A 111 6.61 -0.12 5.85
C CYS A 111 5.58 0.01 4.71
N LEU A 112 5.80 -0.73 3.64
CA LEU A 112 4.90 -0.82 2.48
C LEU A 112 4.53 -2.28 2.23
N GLU A 113 3.25 -2.59 2.25
CA GLU A 113 2.70 -3.88 1.91
C GLU A 113 1.88 -3.76 0.62
N ILE A 114 2.22 -4.54 -0.40
CA ILE A 114 1.52 -4.61 -1.69
C ILE A 114 1.06 -6.05 -1.91
N ILE A 115 -0.26 -6.26 -1.90
CA ILE A 115 -0.86 -7.57 -2.13
C ILE A 115 -1.50 -7.55 -3.53
N ILE A 116 -0.89 -8.29 -4.46
CA ILE A 116 -1.33 -8.36 -5.86
C ILE A 116 -2.41 -9.43 -5.99
N SER A 117 -3.59 -9.12 -5.50
CA SER A 117 -4.75 -10.01 -5.55
C SER A 117 -5.79 -9.48 -6.54
N GLY A 118 -6.27 -10.36 -7.43
CA GLY A 118 -7.48 -10.23 -8.26
C GLY A 118 -7.62 -8.96 -9.11
N GLN A 119 -7.81 -7.81 -8.47
CA GLN A 119 -8.09 -6.51 -9.06
C GLN A 119 -6.93 -5.50 -8.95
N LEU A 120 -5.98 -5.71 -8.01
CA LEU A 120 -4.76 -4.91 -7.97
C LEU A 120 -3.76 -5.48 -8.98
N ALA A 121 -3.38 -4.67 -9.95
CA ALA A 121 -2.42 -5.06 -10.99
C ALA A 121 -1.17 -4.17 -10.97
N LEU A 122 -0.03 -4.73 -11.34
CA LEU A 122 1.20 -3.98 -11.60
C LEU A 122 1.46 -3.85 -13.10
N GLU A 123 1.69 -2.63 -13.56
CA GLU A 123 2.32 -2.39 -14.86
C GLU A 123 3.79 -2.81 -14.85
N PRO A 124 4.35 -3.14 -16.03
CA PRO A 124 5.79 -3.38 -16.16
C PRO A 124 6.61 -2.22 -15.59
N ASP A 125 7.66 -2.54 -14.83
CA ASP A 125 8.56 -1.59 -14.19
C ASP A 125 7.91 -0.72 -13.10
N ALA A 126 6.66 -0.96 -12.69
CA ALA A 126 5.99 -0.17 -11.65
C ALA A 126 6.78 -0.15 -10.33
N LEU A 127 7.33 -1.29 -9.94
CA LEU A 127 8.13 -1.43 -8.71
C LEU A 127 9.47 -0.69 -8.76
N ARG A 128 9.93 -0.20 -9.93
CA ARG A 128 11.12 0.68 -9.97
C ARG A 128 10.91 1.96 -9.18
N GLY A 129 9.66 2.40 -9.01
CA GLY A 129 9.34 3.58 -8.22
C GLY A 129 9.70 3.42 -6.74
N LEU A 130 9.89 2.20 -6.25
CA LEU A 130 10.30 1.92 -4.87
C LEU A 130 11.65 2.58 -4.52
N ALA A 131 12.52 2.82 -5.50
CA ALA A 131 13.79 3.55 -5.34
C ALA A 131 13.59 4.96 -4.77
N MET A 132 12.40 5.54 -4.96
CA MET A 132 12.09 6.91 -4.54
C MET A 132 11.72 7.00 -3.06
N PHE A 133 11.50 5.87 -2.37
CA PHE A 133 11.23 5.87 -0.94
C PHE A 133 12.53 5.92 -0.16
N ARG A 134 12.80 7.07 0.47
CA ARG A 134 14.05 7.33 1.19
C ARG A 134 14.10 6.70 2.59
N ASN A 135 12.96 6.29 3.13
CA ASN A 135 12.82 5.84 4.52
C ASN A 135 12.21 4.43 4.64
N LEU A 136 11.97 3.76 3.52
CA LEU A 136 11.38 2.42 3.51
C LEU A 136 12.36 1.40 4.09
N LYS A 137 11.95 0.77 5.20
CA LYS A 137 12.70 -0.25 5.94
C LYS A 137 12.14 -1.64 5.70
N GLU A 138 10.82 -1.75 5.59
CA GLU A 138 10.13 -3.02 5.34
C GLU A 138 9.32 -2.95 4.05
N LEU A 139 9.49 -3.94 3.20
CA LEU A 139 8.70 -4.14 1.99
C LEU A 139 8.12 -5.54 2.00
N ARG A 140 6.80 -5.63 1.93
CA ARG A 140 6.09 -6.89 1.72
C ARG A 140 5.40 -6.88 0.38
N ILE A 141 5.66 -7.89 -0.44
CA ILE A 141 5.02 -8.07 -1.74
C ILE A 141 4.47 -9.49 -1.84
N SER A 142 3.17 -9.58 -2.08
CA SER A 142 2.47 -10.86 -2.28
C SER A 142 2.07 -11.01 -3.76
N ASP A 143 2.18 -12.23 -4.27
CA ASP A 143 1.79 -12.66 -5.62
C ASP A 143 2.47 -11.89 -6.77
N TRP A 144 3.72 -11.48 -6.57
CA TRP A 144 4.53 -10.87 -7.63
C TRP A 144 5.50 -11.86 -8.25
N SER A 145 5.65 -11.76 -9.57
CA SER A 145 6.68 -12.48 -10.30
C SER A 145 7.37 -11.54 -11.30
N PRO A 146 8.71 -11.49 -11.36
CA PRO A 146 9.45 -10.75 -12.37
C PRO A 146 9.04 -11.14 -13.79
N ARG A 147 8.68 -10.15 -14.62
CA ARG A 147 8.32 -10.35 -16.02
C ARG A 147 9.47 -10.01 -16.96
N MET A 148 9.47 -10.60 -18.15
CA MET A 148 10.35 -10.17 -19.23
C MET A 148 9.73 -8.97 -19.94
N VAL A 149 10.43 -7.84 -19.93
CA VAL A 149 10.00 -6.59 -20.55
C VAL A 149 10.76 -6.39 -21.85
N ILE A 150 10.03 -6.11 -22.93
CA ILE A 150 10.60 -5.79 -24.24
C ILE A 150 10.86 -4.29 -24.30
N ARG A 151 12.11 -3.90 -24.51
CA ARG A 151 12.49 -2.50 -24.72
C ARG A 151 12.45 -2.14 -26.20
N LYS A 152 12.40 -0.83 -26.49
CA LYS A 152 12.58 -0.31 -27.85
C LYS A 152 13.88 -0.87 -28.44
N GLY A 153 13.80 -1.43 -29.64
CA GLY A 153 14.90 -2.13 -30.29
C GLY A 153 14.95 -3.65 -30.05
N GLY A 154 13.92 -4.26 -29.44
CA GLY A 154 13.82 -5.72 -29.29
C GLY A 154 14.72 -6.32 -28.21
N CYS A 155 15.39 -5.47 -27.42
CA CYS A 155 16.19 -5.92 -26.29
C CYS A 155 15.27 -6.34 -25.13
N TYR A 156 15.52 -7.52 -24.59
CA TYR A 156 14.75 -8.05 -23.47
C TYR A 156 15.47 -7.75 -22.16
N ARG A 157 14.71 -7.32 -21.16
CA ARG A 157 15.20 -7.18 -19.78
C ARG A 157 14.21 -7.81 -18.82
N GLN A 158 14.70 -8.58 -17.88
CA GLN A 158 13.90 -9.02 -16.74
C GLN A 158 13.63 -7.84 -15.79
N GLU A 159 12.38 -7.65 -15.40
CA GLU A 159 11.96 -6.67 -14.39
C GLU A 159 12.61 -6.98 -13.04
N SER A 160 13.14 -5.96 -12.34
CA SER A 160 13.80 -6.07 -11.03
C SER A 160 13.20 -5.12 -10.01
N LEU A 161 13.33 -5.49 -8.74
CA LEU A 161 13.27 -4.53 -7.65
C LEU A 161 14.46 -3.57 -7.72
N PRO A 162 14.27 -2.25 -7.57
CA PRO A 162 15.36 -1.31 -7.56
C PRO A 162 16.18 -1.39 -6.27
N PRO A 163 17.40 -0.81 -6.25
CA PRO A 163 18.15 -0.66 -5.00
C PRO A 163 17.38 0.24 -4.02
N MET A 164 17.19 -0.25 -2.79
CA MET A 164 16.53 0.46 -1.70
C MET A 164 17.49 0.51 -0.50
N PRO A 165 18.28 1.58 -0.33
CA PRO A 165 19.47 1.59 0.54
C PRO A 165 19.15 1.51 2.04
N LYS A 166 17.91 1.77 2.45
CA LYS A 166 17.45 1.65 3.85
C LYS A 166 16.58 0.42 4.09
N LEU A 167 16.40 -0.45 3.09
CA LEU A 167 15.57 -1.64 3.24
C LEU A 167 16.29 -2.64 4.16
N GLU A 168 15.66 -2.91 5.30
CA GLU A 168 16.14 -3.83 6.32
C GLU A 168 15.47 -5.19 6.16
N THR A 169 14.20 -5.21 5.74
CA THR A 169 13.38 -6.43 5.64
C THR A 169 12.64 -6.49 4.31
N LEU A 170 12.79 -7.62 3.61
CA LEU A 170 11.99 -7.96 2.42
C LEU A 170 11.22 -9.25 2.69
N ILE A 171 9.90 -9.18 2.57
CA ILE A 171 8.98 -10.31 2.68
C ILE A 171 8.35 -10.54 1.31
N LEU A 172 8.56 -11.74 0.77
CA LEU A 172 7.98 -12.17 -0.50
C LEU A 172 7.03 -13.33 -0.22
N GLU A 173 5.75 -13.13 -0.49
CA GLU A 173 4.72 -14.16 -0.45
C GLU A 173 4.42 -14.54 -1.89
N SER A 174 5.17 -15.47 -2.45
CA SER A 174 5.07 -15.82 -3.87
C SER A 174 5.47 -17.28 -4.09
N SER A 175 5.18 -17.81 -5.27
CA SER A 175 5.64 -19.16 -5.61
C SER A 175 7.17 -19.28 -5.53
N ARG A 176 7.66 -20.46 -5.13
CA ARG A 176 9.09 -20.74 -4.93
C ARG A 176 9.97 -20.38 -6.14
N ASP A 177 9.45 -20.61 -7.35
CA ASP A 177 10.12 -20.26 -8.61
C ASP A 177 10.28 -18.74 -8.78
N SER A 178 9.27 -17.97 -8.36
CA SER A 178 9.29 -16.51 -8.41
C SER A 178 10.30 -15.96 -7.41
N VAL A 179 10.32 -16.48 -6.18
CA VAL A 179 11.30 -16.08 -5.15
C VAL A 179 12.73 -16.30 -5.65
N THR A 180 13.02 -17.47 -6.24
CA THR A 180 14.37 -17.79 -6.74
C THR A 180 14.82 -16.82 -7.84
N LYS A 181 13.92 -16.43 -8.76
CA LYS A 181 14.19 -15.43 -9.81
C LYS A 181 14.51 -14.06 -9.20
N ILE A 182 13.71 -13.63 -8.22
CA ILE A 182 13.90 -12.34 -7.54
C ILE A 182 15.27 -12.31 -6.84
N LEU A 183 15.60 -13.35 -6.07
CA LEU A 183 16.87 -13.42 -5.32
C LEU A 183 18.09 -13.44 -6.24
N THR A 184 18.04 -14.21 -7.33
CA THR A 184 19.12 -14.28 -8.32
C THR A 184 19.37 -12.91 -8.95
N GLN A 185 18.30 -12.18 -9.22
CA GLN A 185 18.38 -10.86 -9.80
C GLN A 185 18.89 -9.81 -8.82
N MET A 186 18.43 -9.83 -7.58
CA MET A 186 18.93 -8.94 -6.52
C MET A 186 20.44 -9.12 -6.33
N ARG A 187 20.92 -10.37 -6.35
CA ARG A 187 22.36 -10.67 -6.31
C ARG A 187 23.09 -10.09 -7.52
N ALA A 188 22.54 -10.22 -8.73
CA ALA A 188 23.15 -9.68 -9.95
C ALA A 188 23.21 -8.14 -9.95
N GLU A 189 22.24 -7.47 -9.32
CA GLU A 189 22.20 -6.01 -9.17
C GLU A 189 22.95 -5.48 -7.93
N GLY A 190 23.60 -6.36 -7.16
CA GLY A 190 24.38 -6.00 -5.98
C GLY A 190 23.54 -5.52 -4.78
N ILE A 191 22.27 -5.91 -4.72
CA ILE A 191 21.36 -5.55 -3.63
C ILE A 191 21.60 -6.54 -2.48
N CYS A 192 22.24 -6.07 -1.40
CA CYS A 192 22.44 -6.83 -0.16
C CYS A 192 21.35 -6.47 0.86
N LEU A 193 20.59 -7.47 1.32
CA LEU A 193 19.66 -7.31 2.43
C LEU A 193 20.19 -8.00 3.69
N PRO A 194 20.11 -7.35 4.85
CA PRO A 194 20.54 -7.96 6.11
C PRO A 194 19.60 -9.08 6.57
N GLU A 195 18.29 -8.97 6.31
CA GLU A 195 17.31 -10.01 6.62
C GLU A 195 16.38 -10.29 5.43
N LEU A 196 16.43 -11.54 4.94
CA LEU A 196 15.51 -12.04 3.93
C LEU A 196 14.66 -13.17 4.52
N ARG A 197 13.32 -13.02 4.51
CA ARG A 197 12.40 -14.04 5.01
C ARG A 197 11.48 -14.50 3.88
N ASN A 198 11.46 -15.81 3.63
CA ASN A 198 10.48 -16.45 2.77
C ASN A 198 9.33 -16.93 3.65
N ILE A 199 8.10 -16.50 3.36
CA ILE A 199 6.90 -16.97 4.07
C ILE A 199 6.11 -17.80 3.04
N GLU A 200 5.92 -19.08 3.34
CA GLU A 200 5.06 -19.92 2.50
C GLU A 200 3.61 -19.43 2.58
N PRO A 201 2.86 -19.40 1.46
CA PRO A 201 1.51 -18.84 1.41
C PRO A 201 0.50 -19.53 2.36
N ASP A 202 0.85 -20.68 2.94
CA ASP A 202 0.03 -21.42 3.90
C ASP A 202 0.24 -21.01 5.37
N GLN A 203 1.12 -20.05 5.66
CA GLN A 203 1.19 -19.41 6.97
C GLN A 203 0.28 -18.18 7.01
N GLN A 204 -0.99 -18.40 7.33
CA GLN A 204 -1.87 -17.34 7.84
C GLN A 204 -1.28 -16.82 9.15
N VAL A 205 -0.36 -15.86 9.09
CA VAL A 205 0.01 -15.08 10.27
C VAL A 205 -1.10 -14.08 10.50
N VAL A 206 -2.13 -14.54 11.21
CA VAL A 206 -3.01 -13.65 11.97
C VAL A 206 -2.17 -13.11 13.12
N SER A 207 -1.75 -11.85 13.02
CA SER A 207 -1.35 -11.06 14.19
C SER A 207 -1.78 -9.61 14.01
N TRP A 208 -3.07 -9.37 14.25
CA TRP A 208 -3.51 -8.10 14.81
C TRP A 208 -3.58 -8.31 16.33
N GLY A 209 -2.63 -7.75 17.06
CA GLY A 209 -2.51 -7.92 18.51
C GLY A 209 -1.89 -6.70 19.18
N THR A 210 -2.79 -5.84 19.65
CA THR A 210 -2.67 -4.71 20.61
C THR A 210 -1.67 -3.60 20.32
#